data_AF-A0AAU2SDM9-F1
#
_entry.id   AF-A0AAU2SDM9-F1
#
_cell.length_a   1.000
_cell.length_b   1.000
_cell.length_c   1.000
_cell.angle_alpha   90.00
_cell.angle_beta   90.00
_cell.angle_gamma   90.00
#
_symmetry.space_group_name_H-M   'P 1'
#
loop_
_entity.id
_entity.type
_entity.pdbx_description
1 polymer ?
#
loop_
_entity_poly.entity_id
_entity_poly.type
_entity_poly.pdbx_seq_one_letter_code
_entity_poly.pdbx_strand_id
1 'polypeptide(L)'
;MSGRLLRLACTAAIAAGTALAPVPANAVPEPGERTVAELLTDLQRLYREAEQATETYNATEEKLKKQKAEVLRLDTALSRARLSLHDSRGAAGRLARQQYQNSTNISPYVRLLLARDPQHALDQGHVIGQLARERAETVGRLTGSEKKADGVAREARKALDAQLTLAARQKKDRDGVQKKLHDVEELLSSLSEEQLRELARFEKDEITEAQDELIASGALSDKDRKPSDQGDKAVRYAMDQLGKPYKWGAEGPKEFDCSGLTSEAWGHAGTPIPRTSEEQWARLPRIPLKELRPGDLVIYFADATHVAMYLGKGEIVQAPRTGEKVKLSPIASNPILGAVRPDQDSEAR
;
A
#
# COMPACT_ATOMS: atom_id res chain seq x y z
N MET A 1 49.57 -70.36 32.43
CA MET A 1 48.31 -70.45 33.20
C MET A 1 47.19 -70.25 32.18
N SER A 2 46.40 -71.29 31.90
CA SER A 2 44.99 -71.45 32.34
C SER A 2 44.08 -70.32 31.82
N GLY A 3 43.04 -70.55 30.99
CA GLY A 3 42.37 -71.80 30.58
C GLY A 3 41.67 -71.68 29.20
N ARG A 4 41.27 -72.77 28.52
CA ARG A 4 40.01 -73.55 28.69
C ARG A 4 38.74 -72.75 28.26
N LEU A 5 37.81 -73.19 27.39
CA LEU A 5 37.41 -74.52 26.86
C LEU A 5 36.62 -74.47 25.52
N LEU A 6 36.60 -75.62 24.80
CA LEU A 6 35.51 -76.24 23.98
C LEU A 6 35.06 -75.55 22.64
N ARG A 7 34.99 -76.27 21.49
CA ARG A 7 33.98 -77.27 20.99
C ARG A 7 32.58 -76.64 20.78
N LEU A 8 31.72 -76.91 19.79
CA LEU A 8 31.55 -77.85 18.64
C LEU A 8 30.83 -77.05 17.49
N ALA A 9 30.63 -77.48 16.23
CA ALA A 9 31.23 -78.47 15.31
C ALA A 9 30.50 -78.35 13.92
N CYS A 10 30.45 -79.42 13.13
CA CYS A 10 29.57 -79.65 11.96
C CYS A 10 29.82 -78.83 10.67
N THR A 11 30.55 -79.47 9.77
CA THR A 11 30.55 -79.28 8.31
C THR A 11 29.15 -79.37 7.68
N ALA A 12 28.86 -78.48 6.73
CA ALA A 12 27.98 -78.76 5.60
C ALA A 12 28.49 -77.98 4.38
N ALA A 13 28.90 -78.69 3.32
CA ALA A 13 29.34 -78.06 2.07
C ALA A 13 28.18 -78.03 1.08
N ILE A 14 27.83 -76.83 0.59
CA ILE A 14 27.01 -76.66 -0.61
C ILE A 14 27.71 -75.60 -1.47
N ALA A 15 28.13 -76.01 -2.67
CA ALA A 15 28.66 -75.08 -3.67
C ALA A 15 27.47 -74.34 -4.32
N ALA A 16 27.39 -73.02 -4.12
CA ALA A 16 26.44 -72.16 -4.80
C ALA A 16 27.22 -71.21 -5.73
N GLY A 17 27.19 -71.50 -7.03
CA GLY A 17 27.69 -70.57 -8.04
C GLY A 17 26.77 -69.35 -8.13
N THR A 18 27.25 -68.20 -7.68
CA THR A 18 26.53 -66.93 -7.84
C THR A 18 26.88 -66.31 -9.18
N ALA A 19 25.89 -66.26 -10.08
CA ALA A 19 25.99 -65.47 -11.30
C ALA A 19 26.07 -63.99 -10.92
N LEU A 20 27.14 -63.31 -11.38
CA LEU A 20 27.24 -61.85 -11.31
C LEU A 20 26.24 -61.25 -12.29
N ALA A 21 25.03 -60.97 -11.80
CA ALA A 21 24.11 -60.08 -12.51
C ALA A 21 24.71 -58.65 -12.50
N PRO A 22 24.80 -57.96 -13.64
CA PRO A 22 25.15 -56.54 -13.63
C PRO A 22 24.05 -55.79 -12.89
N VAL A 23 24.40 -55.18 -11.76
CA VAL A 23 23.54 -54.21 -11.08
C VAL A 23 23.23 -53.11 -12.11
N PRO A 24 21.96 -52.72 -12.34
CA PRO A 24 21.68 -51.56 -13.17
C PRO A 24 22.38 -50.37 -12.53
N ALA A 25 23.32 -49.80 -13.27
CA ALA A 25 23.98 -48.57 -12.87
C ALA A 25 22.94 -47.45 -12.95
N ASN A 26 22.20 -47.22 -11.86
CA ASN A 26 21.55 -45.95 -11.63
C ASN A 26 22.66 -44.91 -11.62
N ALA A 27 22.78 -44.19 -12.73
CA ALA A 27 23.68 -43.05 -12.83
C ALA A 27 23.32 -42.10 -11.68
N VAL A 28 24.30 -41.85 -10.81
CA VAL A 28 24.23 -40.70 -9.91
C VAL A 28 24.11 -39.48 -10.82
N PRO A 29 23.11 -38.59 -10.64
CA PRO A 29 22.99 -37.41 -11.47
C PRO A 29 24.30 -36.60 -11.41
N GLU A 30 24.83 -36.19 -12.56
CA GLU A 30 26.00 -35.33 -12.56
C GLU A 30 25.67 -34.00 -11.87
N PRO A 31 26.57 -33.46 -11.02
CA PRO A 31 26.36 -32.18 -10.38
C PRO A 31 26.56 -31.05 -11.41
N GLY A 32 25.50 -30.67 -12.13
CA GLY A 32 25.62 -29.70 -13.24
C GLY A 32 24.37 -28.90 -13.61
N GLU A 33 23.20 -29.53 -13.72
CA GLU A 33 22.02 -28.88 -14.32
C GLU A 33 20.82 -28.87 -13.37
N ARG A 34 20.30 -27.66 -13.08
CA ARG A 34 19.04 -27.49 -12.33
C ARG A 34 17.88 -27.95 -13.21
N THR A 35 16.92 -28.65 -12.64
CA THR A 35 15.71 -29.06 -13.37
C THR A 35 14.83 -27.84 -13.70
N VAL A 36 14.00 -27.94 -14.73
CA VAL A 36 13.07 -26.87 -15.13
C VAL A 36 12.09 -26.53 -13.99
N ALA A 37 11.66 -27.51 -13.21
CA ALA A 37 10.80 -27.31 -12.03
C ALA A 37 11.51 -26.50 -10.91
N GLU A 38 12.79 -26.78 -10.64
CA GLU A 38 13.58 -25.99 -9.69
C GLU A 38 13.81 -24.55 -10.20
N LEU A 39 14.09 -24.38 -11.49
CA LEU A 39 14.23 -23.07 -12.13
C LEU A 39 12.92 -22.27 -12.07
N LEU A 40 11.76 -22.91 -12.27
CA LEU A 40 10.46 -22.25 -12.16
C LEU A 40 10.17 -21.85 -10.71
N THR A 41 10.45 -22.75 -9.76
CA THR A 41 10.31 -22.47 -8.32
C THR A 41 11.17 -21.27 -7.89
N ASP A 42 12.42 -21.21 -8.36
CA ASP A 42 13.33 -20.08 -8.11
C ASP A 42 12.80 -18.79 -8.76
N LEU A 43 12.33 -18.84 -10.00
CA LEU A 43 11.83 -17.68 -10.73
C LEU A 43 10.53 -17.13 -10.10
N GLN A 44 9.55 -17.99 -9.80
CA GLN A 44 8.32 -17.65 -9.09
C GLN A 44 8.64 -17.02 -7.72
N ARG A 45 9.61 -17.58 -6.98
CA ARG A 45 10.07 -17.03 -5.70
C ARG A 45 10.66 -15.62 -5.87
N LEU A 46 11.56 -15.41 -6.84
CA LEU A 46 12.17 -14.10 -7.08
C LEU A 46 11.13 -13.05 -7.52
N TYR A 47 10.18 -13.42 -8.39
CA TYR A 47 9.07 -12.52 -8.74
C TYR A 47 8.20 -12.17 -7.54
N ARG A 48 7.87 -13.12 -6.66
CA ARG A 48 7.12 -12.85 -5.43
C ARG A 48 7.89 -11.91 -4.48
N GLU A 49 9.20 -12.09 -4.35
CA GLU A 49 10.06 -11.17 -3.58
C GLU A 49 10.11 -9.75 -4.19
N ALA A 50 10.03 -9.63 -5.53
CA ALA A 50 9.94 -8.35 -6.23
C ALA A 50 8.56 -7.68 -6.10
N GLU A 51 7.46 -8.44 -6.13
CA GLU A 51 6.10 -7.92 -5.94
C GLU A 51 5.90 -7.45 -4.48
N GLN A 52 6.38 -8.21 -3.50
CA GLN A 52 6.37 -7.80 -2.08
C GLN A 52 7.16 -6.50 -1.83
N ALA A 53 8.30 -6.33 -2.51
CA ALA A 53 9.05 -5.08 -2.48
C ALA A 53 8.28 -3.93 -3.16
N THR A 54 7.56 -4.23 -4.25
CA THR A 54 6.72 -3.28 -5.00
C THR A 54 5.56 -2.77 -4.16
N GLU A 55 4.79 -3.65 -3.50
CA GLU A 55 3.68 -3.19 -2.66
C GLU A 55 4.17 -2.46 -1.40
N THR A 56 5.35 -2.82 -0.87
CA THR A 56 6.03 -2.01 0.17
C THR A 56 6.34 -0.59 -0.34
N TYR A 57 6.83 -0.45 -1.58
CA TYR A 57 7.07 0.85 -2.20
C TYR A 57 5.78 1.63 -2.43
N ASN A 58 4.74 1.00 -3.01
CA ASN A 58 3.43 1.60 -3.27
C ASN A 58 2.77 2.10 -1.97
N ALA A 59 2.81 1.30 -0.90
CA ALA A 59 2.30 1.66 0.41
C ALA A 59 3.08 2.85 1.05
N THR A 60 4.38 2.97 0.80
CA THR A 60 5.18 4.13 1.21
C THR A 60 4.86 5.37 0.36
N GLU A 61 4.66 5.22 -0.96
CA GLU A 61 4.27 6.30 -1.86
C GLU A 61 2.91 6.91 -1.49
N GLU A 62 1.90 6.07 -1.23
CA GLU A 62 0.57 6.52 -0.80
C GLU A 62 0.62 7.27 0.55
N LYS A 63 1.45 6.82 1.50
CA LYS A 63 1.70 7.56 2.74
C LYS A 63 2.36 8.92 2.47
N LEU A 64 3.34 8.97 1.57
CA LEU A 64 4.01 10.21 1.19
C LEU A 64 3.08 11.19 0.45
N LYS A 65 2.20 10.71 -0.42
CA LYS A 65 1.15 11.47 -1.13
C LYS A 65 0.19 12.14 -0.14
N LYS A 66 -0.31 11.37 0.84
CA LYS A 66 -1.14 11.87 1.95
C LYS A 66 -0.38 12.88 2.83
N GLN A 67 0.89 12.62 3.14
CA GLN A 67 1.72 13.52 3.95
C GLN A 67 2.02 14.85 3.24
N LYS A 68 2.28 14.84 1.93
CA LYS A 68 2.47 16.06 1.12
C LYS A 68 1.23 16.96 1.15
N ALA A 69 0.03 16.38 1.06
CA ALA A 69 -1.22 17.12 1.18
C ALA A 69 -1.39 17.76 2.56
N GLU A 70 -1.03 17.04 3.63
CA GLU A 70 -1.06 17.57 5.00
C GLU A 70 -0.06 18.71 5.23
N VAL A 71 1.16 18.61 4.67
CA VAL A 71 2.14 19.71 4.71
C VAL A 71 1.62 20.96 4.01
N LEU A 72 1.00 20.84 2.83
CA LEU A 72 0.37 21.97 2.12
C LEU A 72 -0.78 22.60 2.93
N ARG A 73 -1.60 21.77 3.59
CA ARG A 73 -2.70 22.23 4.46
C ARG A 73 -2.16 23.01 5.66
N LEU A 74 -1.09 22.51 6.30
CA LEU A 74 -0.45 23.14 7.45
C LEU A 74 0.31 24.41 7.09
N ASP A 75 0.99 24.47 5.95
CA ASP A 75 1.63 25.70 5.47
C ASP A 75 0.61 26.83 5.21
N THR A 76 -0.51 26.48 4.57
CA THR A 76 -1.64 27.42 4.38
C THR A 76 -2.21 27.89 5.73
N ALA A 77 -2.30 27.00 6.72
CA ALA A 77 -2.73 27.36 8.08
C ALA A 77 -1.71 28.24 8.81
N LEU A 78 -0.40 27.97 8.64
CA LEU A 78 0.70 28.71 9.24
C LEU A 78 0.76 30.13 8.69
N SER A 79 0.61 30.29 7.37
CA SER A 79 0.56 31.59 6.70
C SER A 79 -0.60 32.45 7.24
N ARG A 80 -1.81 31.89 7.37
CA ARG A 80 -2.95 32.60 8.00
C ARG A 80 -2.70 32.94 9.48
N ALA A 81 -2.07 32.05 10.24
CA ALA A 81 -1.76 32.30 11.65
C ALA A 81 -0.70 33.40 11.82
N ARG A 82 0.31 33.45 10.94
CA ARG A 82 1.33 34.51 10.89
C ARG A 82 0.75 35.87 10.55
N LEU A 83 -0.18 35.95 9.59
CA LEU A 83 -0.89 37.19 9.27
C LEU A 83 -1.72 37.69 10.47
N SER A 84 -2.52 36.81 11.09
CA SER A 84 -3.30 37.15 12.29
C SER A 84 -2.41 37.64 13.46
N LEU A 85 -1.22 37.07 13.61
CA LEU A 85 -0.23 37.49 14.59
C LEU A 85 0.43 38.84 14.24
N HIS A 86 0.72 39.09 12.97
CA HIS A 86 1.21 40.38 12.51
C HIS A 86 0.21 41.50 12.84
N ASP A 87 -1.08 41.28 12.55
CA ASP A 87 -2.12 42.28 12.75
C ASP A 87 -2.41 42.52 14.23
N SER A 88 -2.39 41.47 15.07
CA SER A 88 -2.56 41.59 16.52
C SER A 88 -1.37 42.32 17.17
N ARG A 89 -0.12 42.05 16.74
CA ARG A 89 1.07 42.81 17.13
C ARG A 89 0.97 44.28 16.70
N GLY A 90 0.45 44.54 15.50
CA GLY A 90 0.17 45.89 15.01
C GLY A 90 -0.84 46.63 15.90
N ALA A 91 -1.92 45.96 16.32
CA ALA A 91 -2.93 46.52 17.22
C ALA A 91 -2.37 46.79 18.63
N ALA A 92 -1.69 45.81 19.23
CA ALA A 92 -1.04 45.95 20.54
C ALA A 92 0.03 47.06 20.53
N GLY A 93 0.81 47.19 19.45
CA GLY A 93 1.78 48.25 19.27
C GLY A 93 1.17 49.65 19.15
N ARG A 94 -0.03 49.79 18.53
CA ARG A 94 -0.79 51.05 18.55
C ARG A 94 -1.25 51.40 19.97
N LEU A 95 -1.81 50.43 20.70
CA LEU A 95 -2.24 50.61 22.09
C LEU A 95 -1.07 51.02 23.00
N ALA A 96 0.08 50.36 22.89
CA ALA A 96 1.28 50.69 23.67
C ALA A 96 1.75 52.13 23.41
N ARG A 97 1.77 52.57 22.13
CA ARG A 97 2.11 53.97 21.78
C ARG A 97 1.11 54.98 22.36
N GLN A 98 -0.20 54.71 22.26
CA GLN A 98 -1.23 55.57 22.85
C GLN A 98 -1.08 55.70 24.37
N GLN A 99 -0.78 54.60 25.08
CA GLN A 99 -0.56 54.63 26.52
C GLN A 99 0.72 55.41 26.89
N TYR A 100 1.80 55.24 26.13
CA TYR A 100 3.05 55.98 26.33
C TYR A 100 2.86 57.49 26.09
N GLN A 101 2.22 57.88 24.99
CA GLN A 101 2.00 59.29 24.63
C GLN A 101 1.02 60.01 25.56
N ASN A 102 0.01 59.32 26.10
CA ASN A 102 -0.96 59.91 27.04
C ASN A 102 -0.49 59.92 28.51
N SER A 103 0.74 59.49 28.81
CA SER A 103 1.27 59.40 30.19
C SER A 103 1.46 60.75 30.90
N THR A 104 1.42 61.86 30.17
CA THR A 104 1.51 63.24 30.70
C THR A 104 0.17 63.83 31.17
N ASN A 105 -0.93 63.09 31.07
CA ASN A 105 -2.27 63.54 31.48
C ASN A 105 -2.68 62.98 32.85
N ILE A 106 -3.44 63.78 33.64
CA ILE A 106 -4.08 63.34 34.89
C ILE A 106 -4.87 62.04 34.64
N SER A 107 -4.58 61.01 35.47
CA SER A 107 -5.14 59.66 35.40
C SER A 107 -6.67 59.67 35.25
N PRO A 108 -7.26 58.81 34.39
CA PRO A 108 -8.72 58.71 34.24
C PRO A 108 -9.46 58.48 35.57
N TYR A 109 -8.86 57.73 36.49
CA TYR A 109 -9.43 57.50 37.82
C TYR A 109 -9.39 58.76 38.70
N VAL A 110 -8.39 59.62 38.54
CA VAL A 110 -8.33 60.91 39.24
C VAL A 110 -9.32 61.91 38.61
N ARG A 111 -9.55 61.86 37.29
CA ARG A 111 -10.62 62.64 36.64
C ARG A 111 -12.01 62.22 37.14
N LEU A 112 -12.24 60.92 37.32
CA LEU A 112 -13.47 60.38 37.90
C LEU A 112 -13.69 60.85 39.35
N LEU A 113 -12.64 60.85 40.19
CA LEU A 113 -12.70 61.38 41.56
C LEU A 113 -12.90 62.90 41.64
N LEU A 114 -12.62 63.63 40.55
CA LEU A 114 -12.80 65.07 40.43
C LEU A 114 -14.03 65.46 39.57
N ALA A 115 -14.91 64.51 39.27
CA ALA A 115 -16.15 64.76 38.54
C ALA A 115 -17.08 65.70 39.34
N ARG A 116 -17.69 66.67 38.66
CA ARG A 116 -18.50 67.73 39.31
C ARG A 116 -19.90 67.26 39.73
N ASP A 117 -20.41 66.18 39.14
CA ASP A 117 -21.72 65.62 39.45
C ASP A 117 -21.72 64.09 39.32
N PRO A 118 -22.66 63.38 39.98
CA PRO A 118 -22.70 61.92 39.99
C PRO A 118 -23.01 61.29 38.63
N GLN A 119 -23.78 61.95 37.76
CA GLN A 119 -24.19 61.39 36.47
C GLN A 119 -22.99 61.38 35.52
N HIS A 120 -22.23 62.48 35.47
CA HIS A 120 -21.00 62.58 34.71
C HIS A 120 -19.93 61.58 35.17
N ALA A 121 -19.90 61.26 36.46
CA ALA A 121 -19.04 60.20 36.99
C ALA A 121 -19.43 58.81 36.45
N LEU A 122 -20.74 58.49 36.41
CA LEU A 122 -21.23 57.22 35.85
C LEU A 122 -20.91 57.09 34.35
N ASP A 123 -21.13 58.15 33.57
CA ASP A 123 -20.85 58.17 32.14
C ASP A 123 -19.34 58.00 31.85
N GLN A 124 -18.48 58.73 32.57
CA GLN A 124 -17.01 58.54 32.47
C GLN A 124 -16.59 57.13 32.90
N GLY A 125 -17.22 56.57 33.93
CA GLY A 125 -16.99 55.19 34.38
C GLY A 125 -17.31 54.16 33.29
N HIS A 126 -18.40 54.35 32.53
CA HIS A 126 -18.75 53.47 31.41
C HIS A 126 -17.68 53.49 30.31
N VAL A 127 -17.23 54.69 29.92
CA VAL A 127 -16.18 54.88 28.89
C VAL A 127 -14.85 54.24 29.32
N ILE A 128 -14.43 54.44 30.57
CA ILE A 128 -13.23 53.79 31.13
C ILE A 128 -13.38 52.27 31.12
N GLY A 129 -14.55 51.74 31.50
CA GLY A 129 -14.84 50.31 31.49
C GLY A 129 -14.81 49.70 30.08
N GLN A 130 -15.36 50.39 29.07
CA GLN A 130 -15.31 49.95 27.68
C GLN A 130 -13.87 49.93 27.15
N LEU A 131 -13.11 50.98 27.39
CA LEU A 131 -11.71 51.06 27.00
C LEU A 131 -10.85 49.98 27.68
N ALA A 132 -11.12 49.67 28.96
CA ALA A 132 -10.43 48.59 29.67
C ALA A 132 -10.73 47.21 29.04
N ARG A 133 -11.97 46.95 28.62
CA ARG A 133 -12.36 45.73 27.89
C ARG A 133 -11.64 45.63 26.54
N GLU A 134 -11.66 46.68 25.72
CA GLU A 134 -10.99 46.69 24.40
C GLU A 134 -9.46 46.44 24.51
N ARG A 135 -8.84 46.98 25.57
CA ARG A 135 -7.43 46.71 25.89
C ARG A 135 -7.18 45.26 26.25
N ALA A 136 -8.00 44.69 27.15
CA ALA A 136 -7.92 43.29 27.53
C ALA A 136 -8.12 42.35 26.33
N GLU A 137 -9.10 42.63 25.48
CA GLU A 137 -9.35 41.92 24.22
C GLU A 137 -8.18 42.03 23.24
N THR A 138 -7.51 43.19 23.16
CA THR A 138 -6.36 43.37 22.27
C THR A 138 -5.15 42.56 22.74
N VAL A 139 -4.88 42.51 24.05
CA VAL A 139 -3.83 41.66 24.63
C VAL A 139 -4.21 40.17 24.52
N GLY A 140 -5.49 39.82 24.71
CA GLY A 140 -6.00 38.46 24.53
C GLY A 140 -5.90 37.96 23.08
N ARG A 141 -6.19 38.83 22.10
CA ARG A 141 -5.99 38.53 20.67
C ARG A 141 -4.52 38.33 20.33
N LEU A 142 -3.62 39.16 20.87
CA LEU A 142 -2.18 38.97 20.68
C LEU A 142 -1.72 37.62 21.22
N THR A 143 -1.90 37.36 22.51
CA THR A 143 -1.45 36.11 23.16
C THR A 143 -2.11 34.86 22.55
N GLY A 144 -3.39 34.94 22.17
CA GLY A 144 -4.08 33.88 21.44
C GLY A 144 -3.50 33.63 20.04
N SER A 145 -3.18 34.69 19.29
CA SER A 145 -2.56 34.58 17.97
C SER A 145 -1.11 34.06 18.03
N GLU A 146 -0.34 34.42 19.06
CA GLU A 146 1.01 33.87 19.33
C GLU A 146 0.93 32.37 19.60
N LYS A 147 0.10 31.96 20.57
CA LYS A 147 -0.12 30.54 20.89
C LYS A 147 -0.58 29.74 19.67
N LYS A 148 -1.43 30.31 18.81
CA LYS A 148 -1.91 29.68 17.58
C LYS A 148 -0.83 29.57 16.52
N ALA A 149 -0.07 30.63 16.25
CA ALA A 149 1.03 30.62 15.29
C ALA A 149 2.12 29.63 15.70
N ASP A 150 2.51 29.61 16.97
CA ASP A 150 3.50 28.67 17.51
C ASP A 150 3.01 27.22 17.47
N GLY A 151 1.73 26.98 17.77
CA GLY A 151 1.11 25.67 17.66
C GLY A 151 1.16 25.13 16.23
N VAL A 152 0.67 25.91 15.26
CA VAL A 152 0.68 25.51 13.84
C VAL A 152 2.11 25.40 13.31
N ALA A 153 3.05 26.22 13.77
CA ALA A 153 4.46 26.13 13.37
C ALA A 153 5.13 24.83 13.86
N ARG A 154 4.76 24.32 15.05
CA ARG A 154 5.24 23.02 15.53
C ARG A 154 4.68 21.85 14.72
N GLU A 155 3.37 21.85 14.46
CA GLU A 155 2.75 20.79 13.63
C GLU A 155 3.28 20.82 12.19
N ALA A 156 3.45 22.00 11.58
CA ALA A 156 4.01 22.13 10.23
C ALA A 156 5.45 21.57 10.14
N ARG A 157 6.30 21.82 11.14
CA ARG A 157 7.65 21.24 11.21
C ARG A 157 7.60 19.72 11.33
N LYS A 158 6.84 19.20 12.28
CA LYS A 158 6.64 17.75 12.49
C LYS A 158 6.11 17.05 11.23
N ALA A 159 5.19 17.68 10.51
CA ALA A 159 4.66 17.17 9.25
C ALA A 159 5.71 17.16 8.12
N LEU A 160 6.58 18.16 8.07
CA LEU A 160 7.70 18.20 7.12
C LEU A 160 8.77 17.14 7.45
N ASP A 161 9.11 16.96 8.72
CA ASP A 161 10.06 15.93 9.17
C ASP A 161 9.55 14.52 8.83
N ALA A 162 8.24 14.28 9.01
CA ALA A 162 7.58 13.04 8.58
C ALA A 162 7.62 12.87 7.05
N GLN A 163 7.41 13.93 6.27
CA GLN A 163 7.52 13.90 4.81
C GLN A 163 8.94 13.54 4.35
N LEU A 164 9.97 14.14 4.96
CA LEU A 164 11.38 13.85 4.67
C LEU A 164 11.73 12.39 5.02
N THR A 165 11.25 11.90 6.16
CA THR A 165 11.39 10.50 6.57
C THR A 165 10.76 9.54 5.56
N LEU A 166 9.53 9.82 5.13
CA LEU A 166 8.82 9.02 4.12
C LEU A 166 9.50 9.09 2.74
N ALA A 167 10.05 10.24 2.33
CA ALA A 167 10.78 10.37 1.07
C ALA A 167 12.10 9.57 1.08
N ALA A 168 12.83 9.60 2.21
CA ALA A 168 14.01 8.75 2.39
C ALA A 168 13.67 7.25 2.39
N ARG A 169 12.52 6.88 3.00
CA ARG A 169 12.00 5.51 2.97
C ARG A 169 11.60 5.09 1.55
N GLN A 170 10.87 5.93 0.81
CA GLN A 170 10.46 5.66 -0.57
C GLN A 170 11.67 5.39 -1.48
N LYS A 171 12.74 6.17 -1.33
CA LYS A 171 14.00 5.93 -2.05
C LYS A 171 14.57 4.55 -1.71
N LYS A 172 14.64 4.19 -0.43
CA LYS A 172 15.14 2.86 0.00
C LYS A 172 14.29 1.71 -0.53
N ASP A 173 12.96 1.86 -0.50
CA ASP A 173 12.03 0.83 -0.99
C ASP A 173 12.20 0.63 -2.50
N ARG A 174 12.29 1.73 -3.27
CA ARG A 174 12.60 1.71 -4.71
C ARG A 174 13.92 1.00 -5.01
N ASP A 175 14.99 1.38 -4.30
CA ASP A 175 16.32 0.79 -4.50
C ASP A 175 16.29 -0.73 -4.16
N GLY A 176 15.38 -1.15 -3.26
CA GLY A 176 15.06 -2.55 -2.97
C GLY A 176 14.32 -3.27 -4.11
N VAL A 177 13.28 -2.66 -4.69
CA VAL A 177 12.57 -3.18 -5.88
C VAL A 177 13.55 -3.37 -7.04
N GLN A 178 14.37 -2.36 -7.32
CA GLN A 178 15.38 -2.42 -8.39
C GLN A 178 16.37 -3.57 -8.18
N LYS A 179 16.81 -3.81 -6.93
CA LYS A 179 17.65 -4.98 -6.62
C LYS A 179 16.94 -6.30 -6.89
N LYS A 180 15.67 -6.45 -6.47
CA LYS A 180 14.90 -7.68 -6.69
C LYS A 180 14.61 -7.95 -8.17
N LEU A 181 14.39 -6.91 -8.96
CA LEU A 181 14.25 -7.04 -10.41
C LEU A 181 15.58 -7.37 -11.09
N HIS A 182 16.72 -6.89 -10.59
CA HIS A 182 18.04 -7.33 -11.05
C HIS A 182 18.27 -8.82 -10.74
N ASP A 183 17.92 -9.29 -9.54
CA ASP A 183 18.03 -10.72 -9.19
C ASP A 183 17.23 -11.61 -10.18
N VAL A 184 16.07 -11.13 -10.67
CA VAL A 184 15.26 -11.79 -11.73
C VAL A 184 15.92 -11.69 -13.11
N GLU A 185 16.39 -10.50 -13.51
CA GLU A 185 17.05 -10.26 -14.80
C GLU A 185 18.33 -11.10 -14.94
N GLU A 186 19.12 -11.21 -13.89
CA GLU A 186 20.32 -12.06 -13.81
C GLU A 186 19.95 -13.53 -14.05
N LEU A 187 18.94 -14.06 -13.35
CA LEU A 187 18.45 -15.43 -13.57
C LEU A 187 17.98 -15.63 -15.03
N LEU A 188 17.12 -14.77 -15.55
CA LEU A 188 16.61 -14.88 -16.92
C LEU A 188 17.72 -14.79 -17.98
N SER A 189 18.72 -13.93 -17.78
CA SER A 189 19.86 -13.77 -18.69
C SER A 189 20.81 -14.99 -18.69
N SER A 190 20.78 -15.79 -17.62
CA SER A 190 21.58 -17.02 -17.51
C SER A 190 20.97 -18.23 -18.24
N LEU A 191 19.70 -18.13 -18.66
CA LEU A 191 18.97 -19.21 -19.31
C LEU A 191 19.06 -19.12 -20.84
N SER A 192 19.20 -20.28 -21.48
CA SER A 192 19.09 -20.39 -22.94
C SER A 192 17.64 -20.21 -23.41
N GLU A 193 17.45 -19.87 -24.69
CA GLU A 193 16.10 -19.74 -25.25
C GLU A 193 15.27 -21.02 -25.13
N GLU A 194 15.90 -22.20 -25.18
CA GLU A 194 15.18 -23.48 -25.07
C GLU A 194 14.70 -23.70 -23.64
N GLN A 195 15.55 -23.42 -22.64
CA GLN A 195 15.14 -23.44 -21.24
C GLN A 195 14.01 -22.44 -20.97
N LEU A 196 14.06 -21.23 -21.54
CA LEU A 196 12.97 -20.26 -21.42
C LEU A 196 11.66 -20.73 -22.07
N ARG A 197 11.74 -21.41 -23.23
CA ARG A 197 10.57 -22.03 -23.90
C ARG A 197 9.98 -23.19 -23.09
N GLU A 198 10.83 -24.03 -22.52
CA GLU A 198 10.42 -25.16 -21.68
C GLU A 198 9.80 -24.68 -20.37
N LEU A 199 10.41 -23.68 -19.72
CA LEU A 199 9.91 -23.03 -18.51
C LEU A 199 8.51 -22.42 -18.71
N ALA A 200 8.29 -21.73 -19.83
CA ALA A 200 7.00 -21.14 -20.16
C ALA A 200 5.91 -22.19 -20.50
N ARG A 201 6.29 -23.39 -20.96
CA ARG A 201 5.38 -24.53 -21.09
C ARG A 201 5.04 -25.10 -19.72
N PHE A 202 6.05 -25.36 -18.89
CA PHE A 202 5.88 -25.92 -17.55
C PHE A 202 5.00 -25.02 -16.66
N GLU A 203 5.23 -23.69 -16.66
CA GLU A 203 4.37 -22.72 -15.96
C GLU A 203 2.92 -22.76 -16.46
N LYS A 204 2.70 -22.95 -17.77
CA LYS A 204 1.35 -23.07 -18.33
C LYS A 204 0.67 -24.37 -17.94
N ASP A 205 1.40 -25.47 -17.91
CA ASP A 205 0.88 -26.79 -17.57
C ASP A 205 0.52 -26.86 -16.08
N GLU A 206 1.37 -26.34 -15.18
CA GLU A 206 1.06 -26.15 -13.74
C GLU A 206 -0.22 -25.32 -13.54
N ILE A 207 -0.36 -24.19 -14.24
CA ILE A 207 -1.54 -23.33 -14.15
C ILE A 207 -2.80 -24.05 -14.65
N THR A 208 -2.66 -24.92 -15.65
CA THR A 208 -3.80 -25.69 -16.20
C THR A 208 -4.24 -26.76 -15.20
N GLU A 209 -3.31 -27.51 -14.62
CA GLU A 209 -3.58 -28.51 -13.58
C GLU A 209 -4.24 -27.86 -12.33
N ALA A 210 -3.69 -26.73 -11.85
CA ALA A 210 -4.26 -25.99 -10.74
C ALA A 210 -5.67 -25.43 -11.03
N GLN A 211 -5.94 -25.05 -12.28
CA GLN A 211 -7.27 -24.60 -12.71
C GLN A 211 -8.29 -25.74 -12.74
N ASP A 212 -7.88 -26.91 -13.24
CA ASP A 212 -8.72 -28.11 -13.28
C ASP A 212 -9.00 -28.65 -11.87
N GLU A 213 -8.01 -28.66 -10.97
CA GLU A 213 -8.20 -29.01 -9.55
C GLU A 213 -9.16 -28.03 -8.86
N LEU A 214 -9.00 -26.72 -9.08
CA LEU A 214 -9.87 -25.69 -8.51
C LEU A 214 -11.33 -25.86 -8.97
N ILE A 215 -11.55 -26.20 -10.25
CA ILE A 215 -12.89 -26.49 -10.78
C ILE A 215 -13.43 -27.80 -10.18
N ALA A 216 -12.63 -28.87 -10.17
CA ALA A 216 -13.03 -30.19 -9.66
C ALA A 216 -13.36 -30.18 -8.16
N SER A 217 -12.69 -29.33 -7.37
CA SER A 217 -13.00 -29.10 -5.94
C SER A 217 -14.37 -28.45 -5.71
N GLY A 218 -14.98 -27.89 -6.76
CA GLY A 218 -16.20 -27.10 -6.67
C GLY A 218 -16.02 -25.83 -5.83
N ALA A 219 -14.83 -25.24 -5.80
CA ALA A 219 -14.56 -23.97 -5.09
C ALA A 219 -15.16 -22.76 -5.79
N LEU A 220 -15.26 -22.81 -7.13
CA LEU A 220 -16.01 -21.87 -7.95
C LEU A 220 -17.48 -22.29 -8.04
N SER A 221 -18.34 -21.41 -8.55
CA SER A 221 -19.75 -21.74 -8.78
C SER A 221 -20.05 -21.92 -10.26
N ASP A 222 -20.79 -22.98 -10.58
CA ASP A 222 -21.30 -23.25 -11.94
C ASP A 222 -22.35 -22.24 -12.43
N LYS A 223 -22.76 -21.30 -11.56
CA LYS A 223 -23.76 -20.27 -11.88
C LYS A 223 -23.07 -18.98 -12.32
N ASP A 224 -23.22 -18.65 -13.60
CA ASP A 224 -22.86 -17.34 -14.16
C ASP A 224 -23.66 -16.23 -13.45
N ARG A 225 -23.01 -15.54 -12.50
CA ARG A 225 -23.55 -14.31 -11.88
C ARG A 225 -23.31 -13.11 -12.78
N LYS A 226 -24.32 -12.25 -12.88
CA LYS A 226 -24.18 -10.98 -13.60
C LYS A 226 -23.33 -10.00 -12.78
N PRO A 227 -22.50 -9.17 -13.43
CA PRO A 227 -21.89 -8.02 -12.77
C PRO A 227 -22.96 -6.98 -12.40
N SER A 228 -22.62 -6.08 -11.49
CA SER A 228 -23.32 -4.80 -11.31
C SER A 228 -22.96 -3.80 -12.42
N ASP A 229 -23.69 -2.70 -12.53
CA ASP A 229 -23.37 -1.61 -13.47
C ASP A 229 -21.94 -1.04 -13.26
N GLN A 230 -21.47 -1.01 -12.01
CA GLN A 230 -20.11 -0.55 -11.68
C GLN A 230 -19.06 -1.63 -11.99
N GLY A 231 -19.30 -2.88 -11.61
CA GLY A 231 -18.39 -4.00 -11.92
C GLY A 231 -18.23 -4.20 -13.42
N ASP A 232 -19.32 -4.07 -14.19
CA ASP A 232 -19.35 -4.14 -15.65
C ASP A 232 -18.57 -2.97 -16.31
N LYS A 233 -18.59 -1.76 -15.72
CA LYS A 233 -17.73 -0.64 -16.15
C LYS A 233 -16.26 -0.86 -15.81
N ALA A 234 -15.97 -1.40 -14.63
CA ALA A 234 -14.61 -1.71 -14.19
C ALA A 234 -13.98 -2.80 -15.07
N VAL A 235 -14.73 -3.87 -15.36
CA VAL A 235 -14.33 -4.94 -16.29
C VAL A 235 -14.03 -4.37 -17.67
N ARG A 236 -14.93 -3.56 -18.26
CA ARG A 236 -14.66 -2.94 -19.58
C ARG A 236 -13.38 -2.10 -19.56
N TYR A 237 -13.20 -1.25 -18.54
CA TYR A 237 -11.97 -0.46 -18.43
C TYR A 237 -10.73 -1.36 -18.36
N ALA A 238 -10.73 -2.41 -17.51
CA ALA A 238 -9.59 -3.32 -17.40
C ALA A 238 -9.30 -4.07 -18.70
N MET A 239 -10.33 -4.49 -19.44
CA MET A 239 -10.21 -5.14 -20.75
C MET A 239 -9.64 -4.21 -21.83
N ASP A 240 -9.98 -2.92 -21.81
CA ASP A 240 -9.39 -1.89 -22.69
C ASP A 240 -7.88 -1.65 -22.42
N GLN A 241 -7.33 -2.21 -21.34
CA GLN A 241 -5.90 -2.14 -21.02
C GLN A 241 -5.09 -3.35 -21.52
N LEU A 242 -5.73 -4.38 -22.10
CA LEU A 242 -5.05 -5.59 -22.58
C LEU A 242 -3.87 -5.27 -23.52
N GLY A 243 -2.76 -5.96 -23.32
CA GLY A 243 -1.52 -5.79 -24.09
C GLY A 243 -0.64 -4.61 -23.67
N LYS A 244 -1.08 -3.74 -22.75
CA LYS A 244 -0.21 -2.69 -22.16
C LYS A 244 0.85 -3.32 -21.24
N PRO A 245 2.08 -2.78 -21.18
CA PRO A 245 3.15 -3.36 -20.36
C PRO A 245 2.85 -3.24 -18.86
N TYR A 246 3.32 -4.23 -18.10
CA TYR A 246 3.42 -4.11 -16.65
C TYR A 246 4.52 -3.11 -16.28
N LYS A 247 4.29 -2.31 -15.23
CA LYS A 247 5.32 -1.53 -14.56
C LYS A 247 4.96 -1.29 -13.10
N TRP A 248 5.84 -1.72 -12.21
CA TRP A 248 5.70 -1.52 -10.76
C TRP A 248 5.47 -0.02 -10.45
N GLY A 249 4.50 0.27 -9.58
CA GLY A 249 4.07 1.62 -9.23
C GLY A 249 3.13 2.31 -10.23
N ALA A 250 2.83 1.73 -11.40
CA ALA A 250 2.08 2.43 -12.44
C ALA A 250 0.54 2.35 -12.33
N GLU A 251 -0.10 3.52 -12.42
CA GLU A 251 -1.56 3.75 -12.43
C GLU A 251 -2.07 4.16 -13.83
N GLY A 252 -1.46 3.67 -14.91
CA GLY A 252 -1.90 3.98 -16.27
C GLY A 252 -1.55 5.38 -16.79
N PRO A 253 -2.16 5.82 -17.90
CA PRO A 253 -2.98 5.03 -18.83
C PRO A 253 -2.13 4.20 -19.82
N LYS A 254 -0.79 4.29 -19.75
CA LYS A 254 0.14 3.62 -20.68
C LYS A 254 0.67 2.28 -20.17
N GLU A 255 0.85 2.16 -18.86
CA GLU A 255 1.56 1.07 -18.16
C GLU A 255 0.85 0.88 -16.81
N PHE A 256 0.75 -0.35 -16.29
CA PHE A 256 0.03 -0.64 -15.03
C PHE A 256 0.80 -1.63 -14.16
N ASP A 257 0.68 -1.56 -12.82
CA ASP A 257 0.90 -2.72 -11.95
C ASP A 257 -0.43 -3.41 -11.60
N CYS A 258 -0.38 -4.49 -10.80
CA CYS A 258 -1.53 -5.34 -10.51
C CYS A 258 -2.67 -4.56 -9.81
N SER A 259 -2.35 -3.84 -8.75
CA SER A 259 -3.29 -3.07 -7.93
C SER A 259 -3.61 -1.70 -8.52
N GLY A 260 -2.75 -1.15 -9.37
CA GLY A 260 -2.98 0.02 -10.20
C GLY A 260 -4.03 -0.22 -11.28
N LEU A 261 -3.98 -1.38 -11.95
CA LEU A 261 -5.01 -1.78 -12.93
C LEU A 261 -6.39 -1.87 -12.28
N THR A 262 -6.49 -2.51 -11.11
CA THR A 262 -7.79 -2.68 -10.42
C THR A 262 -8.31 -1.39 -9.81
N SER A 263 -7.42 -0.57 -9.23
CA SER A 263 -7.82 0.71 -8.62
C SER A 263 -8.27 1.76 -9.63
N GLU A 264 -7.60 1.86 -10.79
CA GLU A 264 -8.04 2.72 -11.89
C GLU A 264 -9.35 2.24 -12.52
N ALA A 265 -9.50 0.93 -12.74
CA ALA A 265 -10.74 0.37 -13.28
C ALA A 265 -11.97 0.67 -12.41
N TRP A 266 -11.84 0.48 -11.10
CA TRP A 266 -12.91 0.78 -10.15
C TRP A 266 -13.08 2.29 -9.88
N GLY A 267 -12.01 3.08 -9.96
CA GLY A 267 -12.07 4.54 -9.99
C GLY A 267 -12.88 5.07 -11.17
N HIS A 268 -12.62 4.57 -12.39
CA HIS A 268 -13.37 4.89 -13.61
C HIS A 268 -14.84 4.43 -13.54
N ALA A 269 -15.13 3.32 -12.85
CA ALA A 269 -16.48 2.86 -12.58
C ALA A 269 -17.27 3.73 -11.58
N GLY A 270 -16.59 4.63 -10.86
CA GLY A 270 -17.20 5.52 -9.86
C GLY A 270 -17.15 5.02 -8.42
N THR A 271 -16.43 3.93 -8.14
CA THR A 271 -16.23 3.37 -6.79
C THR A 271 -14.73 3.24 -6.50
N PRO A 272 -14.02 4.34 -6.14
CA PRO A 272 -12.58 4.29 -5.90
C PRO A 272 -12.22 3.33 -4.76
N ILE A 273 -11.26 2.43 -5.01
CA ILE A 273 -10.72 1.48 -4.05
C ILE A 273 -9.28 1.85 -3.62
N PRO A 274 -8.72 1.23 -2.58
CA PRO A 274 -7.33 1.46 -2.20
C PRO A 274 -6.33 1.10 -3.30
N ARG A 275 -5.18 1.78 -3.29
CA ARG A 275 -4.14 1.68 -4.33
C ARG A 275 -3.31 0.40 -4.28
N THR A 276 -3.08 -0.18 -3.10
CA THR A 276 -2.25 -1.40 -2.95
C THR A 276 -3.13 -2.63 -2.74
N SER A 277 -2.65 -3.80 -3.17
CA SER A 277 -3.38 -5.06 -3.03
C SER A 277 -3.66 -5.42 -1.56
N GLU A 278 -2.76 -5.10 -0.61
CA GLU A 278 -3.00 -5.38 0.80
C GLU A 278 -4.04 -4.43 1.41
N GLU A 279 -4.08 -3.14 1.01
CA GLU A 279 -5.16 -2.24 1.43
C GLU A 279 -6.51 -2.65 0.81
N GLN A 280 -6.53 -3.18 -0.42
CA GLN A 280 -7.73 -3.75 -1.04
C GLN A 280 -8.24 -4.96 -0.22
N TRP A 281 -7.37 -5.92 0.12
CA TRP A 281 -7.72 -7.08 0.97
C TRP A 281 -8.13 -6.73 2.42
N ALA A 282 -7.54 -5.66 2.97
CA ALA A 282 -7.77 -5.24 4.35
C ALA A 282 -9.03 -4.38 4.53
N ARG A 283 -9.49 -3.67 3.48
CA ARG A 283 -10.61 -2.70 3.59
C ARG A 283 -11.86 -3.07 2.81
N LEU A 284 -11.77 -3.88 1.76
CA LEU A 284 -12.93 -4.24 0.94
C LEU A 284 -13.69 -5.43 1.55
N PRO A 285 -15.03 -5.49 1.38
CA PRO A 285 -15.84 -6.64 1.79
C PRO A 285 -15.32 -7.96 1.20
N ARG A 286 -15.02 -8.93 2.06
CA ARG A 286 -14.60 -10.28 1.65
C ARG A 286 -15.79 -11.13 1.27
N ILE A 287 -15.65 -11.91 0.21
CA ILE A 287 -16.67 -12.84 -0.28
C ILE A 287 -16.10 -14.26 -0.44
N PRO A 288 -16.92 -15.32 -0.31
CA PRO A 288 -16.54 -16.66 -0.73
C PRO A 288 -16.25 -16.72 -2.24
N LEU A 289 -15.30 -17.55 -2.67
CA LEU A 289 -15.04 -17.78 -4.11
C LEU A 289 -16.30 -18.27 -4.86
N LYS A 290 -17.16 -19.02 -4.17
CA LYS A 290 -18.48 -19.46 -4.67
C LYS A 290 -19.44 -18.32 -4.97
N GLU A 291 -19.18 -17.10 -4.52
CA GLU A 291 -20.03 -15.91 -4.72
C GLU A 291 -19.50 -14.94 -5.78
N LEU A 292 -18.33 -15.24 -6.37
CA LEU A 292 -17.70 -14.42 -7.41
C LEU A 292 -18.66 -14.07 -8.56
N ARG A 293 -18.59 -12.80 -8.99
CA ARG A 293 -19.19 -12.23 -10.20
C ARG A 293 -18.15 -11.35 -10.92
N PRO A 294 -18.31 -11.07 -12.23
CA PRO A 294 -17.36 -10.22 -12.95
C PRO A 294 -17.24 -8.84 -12.30
N GLY A 295 -16.01 -8.34 -12.15
CA GLY A 295 -15.66 -7.11 -11.44
C GLY A 295 -15.15 -7.34 -10.01
N ASP A 296 -15.51 -8.45 -9.35
CA ASP A 296 -14.92 -8.82 -8.06
C ASP A 296 -13.39 -9.00 -8.20
N LEU A 297 -12.65 -8.77 -7.12
CA LEU A 297 -11.20 -8.85 -7.11
C LEU A 297 -10.73 -10.14 -6.44
N VAL A 298 -9.76 -10.80 -7.06
CA VAL A 298 -9.10 -12.01 -6.55
C VAL A 298 -7.75 -11.60 -5.99
N ILE A 299 -7.53 -11.88 -4.71
CA ILE A 299 -6.30 -11.57 -3.99
C ILE A 299 -5.45 -12.84 -3.90
N TYR A 300 -4.15 -12.69 -4.16
CA TYR A 300 -3.20 -13.79 -4.22
C TYR A 300 -2.10 -13.66 -3.17
N PHE A 301 -1.52 -14.80 -2.82
CA PHE A 301 -0.48 -15.01 -1.80
C PHE A 301 -0.90 -14.64 -0.37
N ALA A 302 -0.29 -15.30 0.63
CA ALA A 302 -0.71 -15.16 2.03
C ALA A 302 -0.55 -13.73 2.61
N ASP A 303 0.34 -12.93 2.01
CA ASP A 303 0.60 -11.53 2.33
C ASP A 303 -0.19 -10.53 1.45
N ALA A 304 -1.11 -11.03 0.62
CA ALA A 304 -1.95 -10.23 -0.28
C ALA A 304 -1.15 -9.38 -1.27
N THR A 305 0.00 -9.87 -1.75
CA THR A 305 0.94 -9.11 -2.59
C THR A 305 0.58 -8.98 -4.07
N HIS A 306 -0.48 -9.65 -4.54
CA HIS A 306 -0.93 -9.53 -5.93
C HIS A 306 -2.46 -9.57 -6.04
N VAL A 307 -3.01 -8.90 -7.05
CA VAL A 307 -4.46 -8.81 -7.28
C VAL A 307 -4.81 -8.86 -8.77
N ALA A 308 -5.95 -9.49 -9.07
CA ALA A 308 -6.57 -9.51 -10.40
C ALA A 308 -8.06 -9.20 -10.32
N MET A 309 -8.67 -8.85 -11.46
CA MET A 309 -10.12 -8.66 -11.57
C MET A 309 -10.75 -9.89 -12.24
N TYR A 310 -11.78 -10.45 -11.61
CA TYR A 310 -12.52 -11.59 -12.13
C TYR A 310 -13.43 -11.21 -13.30
N LEU A 311 -13.51 -12.09 -14.30
CA LEU A 311 -14.29 -11.89 -15.53
C LEU A 311 -15.49 -12.84 -15.65
N GLY A 312 -15.58 -13.84 -14.75
CA GLY A 312 -16.49 -14.98 -14.88
C GLY A 312 -15.75 -16.25 -15.31
N LYS A 313 -16.41 -17.41 -15.18
CA LYS A 313 -15.97 -18.71 -15.73
C LYS A 313 -14.55 -19.17 -15.39
N GLY A 314 -14.01 -18.73 -14.25
CA GLY A 314 -12.62 -19.03 -13.87
C GLY A 314 -11.57 -18.19 -14.60
N GLU A 315 -11.95 -17.11 -15.29
CA GLU A 315 -11.01 -16.19 -15.95
C GLU A 315 -10.83 -14.89 -15.16
N ILE A 316 -9.64 -14.33 -15.25
CA ILE A 316 -9.25 -13.02 -14.69
C ILE A 316 -8.57 -12.15 -15.74
N VAL A 317 -8.58 -10.83 -15.54
CA VAL A 317 -7.63 -9.89 -16.15
C VAL A 317 -6.65 -9.39 -15.09
N GLN A 318 -5.35 -9.39 -15.43
CA GLN A 318 -4.28 -8.96 -14.54
C GLN A 318 -3.14 -8.27 -15.29
N ALA A 319 -2.43 -7.38 -14.61
CA ALA A 319 -1.06 -6.99 -14.94
C ALA A 319 -0.12 -7.87 -14.09
N PRO A 320 0.54 -8.90 -14.64
CA PRO A 320 1.06 -10.01 -13.83
C PRO A 320 2.41 -9.75 -13.15
N ARG A 321 3.42 -9.24 -13.86
CA ARG A 321 4.79 -8.98 -13.36
C ARG A 321 5.63 -8.23 -14.38
N THR A 322 6.78 -7.69 -13.96
CA THR A 322 7.75 -7.00 -14.84
C THR A 322 8.19 -7.89 -16.00
N GLY A 323 8.27 -7.32 -17.21
CA GLY A 323 8.56 -8.05 -18.45
C GLY A 323 7.32 -8.54 -19.19
N GLU A 324 6.17 -8.62 -18.51
CA GLU A 324 4.91 -9.05 -19.10
C GLU A 324 3.94 -7.87 -19.39
N LYS A 325 2.74 -8.21 -19.87
CA LYS A 325 1.68 -7.29 -20.27
C LYS A 325 0.37 -7.63 -19.57
N VAL A 326 -0.53 -6.66 -19.50
CA VAL A 326 -1.93 -6.88 -19.09
C VAL A 326 -2.52 -7.98 -19.97
N LYS A 327 -2.96 -9.08 -19.35
CA LYS A 327 -3.39 -10.29 -20.04
C LYS A 327 -4.60 -10.94 -19.35
N LEU A 328 -5.30 -11.76 -20.12
CA LEU A 328 -6.25 -12.74 -19.57
C LEU A 328 -5.47 -13.91 -18.97
N SER A 329 -6.00 -14.52 -17.91
CA SER A 329 -5.40 -15.68 -17.27
C SER A 329 -6.45 -16.54 -16.55
N PRO A 330 -6.20 -17.84 -16.35
CA PRO A 330 -6.96 -18.65 -15.40
C PRO A 330 -6.88 -18.07 -13.98
N ILE A 331 -7.97 -18.12 -13.22
CA ILE A 331 -8.01 -17.62 -11.83
C ILE A 331 -7.01 -18.37 -10.94
N ALA A 332 -6.69 -19.62 -11.25
CA ALA A 332 -5.68 -20.42 -10.56
C ALA A 332 -4.22 -20.08 -10.92
N SER A 333 -3.94 -19.03 -11.71
CA SER A 333 -2.57 -18.66 -12.11
C SER A 333 -1.60 -18.33 -10.97
N ASN A 334 -2.10 -18.12 -9.75
CA ASN A 334 -1.31 -17.94 -8.53
C ASN A 334 -2.09 -18.53 -7.33
N PRO A 335 -1.43 -18.85 -6.20
CA PRO A 335 -2.12 -19.27 -4.98
C PRO A 335 -3.11 -18.22 -4.45
N ILE A 336 -4.40 -18.55 -4.46
CA ILE A 336 -5.49 -17.65 -4.06
C ILE A 336 -5.52 -17.49 -2.53
N LEU A 337 -5.52 -16.25 -2.04
CA LEU A 337 -5.80 -15.92 -0.64
C LEU A 337 -7.30 -15.79 -0.39
N GLY A 338 -8.03 -15.19 -1.34
CA GLY A 338 -9.48 -14.99 -1.25
C GLY A 338 -9.98 -14.00 -2.28
N ALA A 339 -11.24 -13.58 -2.14
CA ALA A 339 -11.85 -12.59 -3.00
C ALA A 339 -12.50 -11.46 -2.20
N VAL A 340 -12.56 -10.27 -2.80
CA VAL A 340 -13.25 -9.09 -2.28
C VAL A 340 -14.15 -8.45 -3.32
N ARG A 341 -15.25 -7.85 -2.86
CA ARG A 341 -16.23 -7.15 -3.70
C ARG A 341 -16.18 -5.64 -3.41
N PRO A 342 -15.72 -4.80 -4.36
CA PRO A 342 -15.60 -3.36 -4.17
C PRO A 342 -16.91 -2.59 -3.96
N ASP A 343 -18.01 -3.09 -4.52
CA ASP A 343 -19.32 -2.45 -4.47
C ASP A 343 -20.30 -3.19 -3.53
N GLN A 344 -21.50 -2.63 -3.34
CA GLN A 344 -22.58 -3.35 -2.67
C GLN A 344 -23.50 -3.96 -3.72
N ASP A 345 -24.12 -5.10 -3.39
CA ASP A 345 -25.05 -5.75 -4.29
C ASP A 345 -26.23 -4.83 -4.59
N SER A 346 -26.47 -4.57 -5.88
CA SER A 346 -27.57 -3.73 -6.37
C SER A 346 -28.94 -4.41 -6.32
N GLU A 347 -29.09 -5.49 -5.55
CA GLU A 347 -30.36 -6.18 -5.30
C GLU A 347 -31.18 -5.48 -4.19
N ALA A 348 -31.57 -4.21 -4.40
CA ALA A 348 -32.72 -3.57 -3.73
C ALA A 348 -32.97 -2.12 -4.22
N ARG A 349 -33.46 -1.91 -5.45
CA ARG A 349 -34.27 -0.73 -5.84
C ARG A 349 -35.33 -1.08 -6.88
#